data_AF-A0AB72ZBN7-F1
#
_entry.id   AF-A0AB72ZBN7-F1
#
_cell.length_a   1.000
_cell.length_b   1.000
_cell.length_c   1.000
_cell.angle_alpha   90.00
_cell.angle_beta   90.00
_cell.angle_gamma   90.00
#
_symmetry.space_group_name_H-M   'P 1'
#
loop_
_entity.id
_entity.type
_entity.pdbx_description
1 polymer ?
#
loop_
_entity_poly.entity_id
_entity_poly.type
_entity_poly.pdbx_seq_one_letter_code
_entity_poly.pdbx_strand_id
1 'polypeptide(L)'
;MTDSNELTTELDSMAIILHAGNAKSCAFEALKEVKLQNIEAFTQKITEAKDEIKLAHRAHAELLRKLSSENRMREVDLLLVHAEGHLSSTDIAVEMIRELGEIYQWKWSLSNE
;
A
#
# COMPACT_ATOMS: atom_id res chain seq x y z
N MET A 1 -25.47 -18.87 13.40
CA MET A 1 -24.38 -18.70 14.37
C MET A 1 -23.21 -18.20 13.54
N THR A 2 -22.94 -16.91 13.55
CA THR A 2 -21.68 -16.37 13.03
C THR A 2 -20.61 -16.85 13.99
N ASP A 3 -19.68 -17.67 13.51
CA ASP A 3 -18.53 -18.08 14.31
C ASP A 3 -17.77 -16.81 14.66
N SER A 4 -17.48 -16.60 15.95
CA SER A 4 -16.71 -15.46 16.47
C SER A 4 -15.33 -15.28 15.80
N ASN A 5 -14.92 -16.26 15.00
CA ASN A 5 -13.66 -16.35 14.26
C ASN A 5 -13.74 -15.90 12.78
N GLU A 6 -14.91 -15.62 12.20
CA GLU A 6 -15.05 -14.94 10.90
C GLU A 6 -14.75 -13.44 11.04
N LEU A 7 -15.27 -12.83 12.11
CA LEU A 7 -15.05 -11.41 12.43
C LEU A 7 -13.57 -11.01 12.51
N THR A 8 -12.67 -11.94 12.87
CA THR A 8 -11.24 -11.62 13.01
C THR A 8 -10.53 -11.48 11.66
N THR A 9 -10.84 -12.34 10.68
CA THR A 9 -10.21 -12.28 9.35
C THR A 9 -10.73 -11.10 8.53
N GLU A 10 -12.00 -10.75 8.69
CA GLU A 10 -12.60 -9.56 8.07
C GLU A 10 -11.92 -8.28 8.58
N LEU A 11 -11.76 -8.13 9.90
CA LEU A 11 -11.10 -6.96 10.48
C LEU A 11 -9.64 -6.83 10.05
N ASP A 12 -8.89 -7.93 10.03
CA ASP A 12 -7.51 -7.96 9.53
C ASP A 12 -7.45 -7.55 8.05
N SER A 13 -8.37 -8.08 7.22
CA SER A 13 -8.47 -7.74 5.78
C SER A 13 -8.82 -6.26 5.56
N MET A 14 -9.76 -5.71 6.33
CA MET A 14 -10.11 -4.29 6.29
C MET A 14 -8.95 -3.39 6.70
N ALA A 15 -8.14 -3.80 7.67
CA ALA A 15 -6.93 -3.06 8.07
C ALA A 15 -5.89 -3.02 6.93
N ILE A 16 -5.67 -4.14 6.23
CA ILE A 16 -4.81 -4.19 5.04
C ILE A 16 -5.34 -3.24 3.96
N ILE A 17 -6.64 -3.31 3.64
CA ILE A 17 -7.27 -2.45 2.62
C ILE A 17 -7.14 -0.98 2.98
N LEU A 18 -7.36 -0.60 4.24
CA LEU A 18 -7.26 0.78 4.72
C LEU A 18 -5.84 1.33 4.50
N HIS A 19 -4.83 0.65 5.03
CA HIS A 19 -3.44 1.11 4.96
C HIS A 19 -2.90 1.06 3.52
N ALA A 20 -3.23 0.02 2.75
CA ALA A 20 -2.88 -0.04 1.33
C ALA A 20 -3.60 1.05 0.51
N GLY A 21 -4.83 1.41 0.86
CA GLY A 21 -5.59 2.49 0.23
C GLY A 21 -5.00 3.88 0.52
N ASN A 22 -4.60 4.12 1.77
CA ASN A 22 -3.92 5.35 2.18
C ASN A 22 -2.57 5.49 1.46
N ALA A 23 -1.75 4.43 1.48
CA ALA A 23 -0.46 4.41 0.79
C ALA A 23 -0.60 4.71 -0.70
N LYS A 24 -1.60 4.10 -1.37
CA LYS A 24 -1.88 4.34 -2.78
C LYS A 24 -2.25 5.80 -3.04
N SER A 25 -3.13 6.36 -2.21
CA SER A 25 -3.55 7.76 -2.32
C SER A 25 -2.36 8.71 -2.16
N CYS A 26 -1.55 8.53 -1.11
CA CYS A 26 -0.33 9.32 -0.89
C CYS A 26 0.65 9.21 -2.07
N ALA A 27 0.83 8.02 -2.64
CA ALA A 27 1.70 7.86 -3.82
C ALA A 27 1.17 8.64 -5.02
N PHE A 28 -0.12 8.55 -5.35
CA PHE A 28 -0.69 9.31 -6.47
C PHE A 28 -0.71 10.83 -6.22
N GLU A 29 -0.87 11.27 -4.97
CA GLU A 29 -0.66 12.67 -4.59
C GLU A 29 0.79 13.09 -4.84
N ALA A 30 1.78 12.28 -4.45
CA ALA A 30 3.18 12.55 -4.74
C ALA A 30 3.43 12.71 -6.25
N LEU A 31 2.86 11.82 -7.07
CA LEU A 31 2.97 11.92 -8.53
C LEU A 31 2.41 13.24 -9.08
N LYS A 32 1.36 13.79 -8.45
CA LYS A 32 0.81 15.09 -8.83
C LYS A 32 1.78 16.21 -8.48
N GLU A 33 2.34 16.21 -7.27
CA GLU A 33 3.29 17.22 -6.81
C GLU A 33 4.58 17.25 -7.64
N VAL A 34 5.13 16.07 -7.98
CA VAL A 34 6.31 15.95 -8.86
C VAL A 34 6.01 16.23 -10.33
N LYS A 35 4.76 16.48 -10.73
CA LYS A 35 4.49 17.05 -12.06
C LYS A 35 4.50 18.57 -12.03
N LEU A 36 4.32 19.16 -10.84
CA LEU A 36 4.26 20.61 -10.59
C LEU A 36 5.60 21.20 -10.09
N GLN A 37 6.69 20.43 -10.10
CA GLN A 37 8.00 20.82 -9.55
C GLN A 37 8.05 21.00 -8.03
N ASN A 38 7.04 20.49 -7.31
CA ASN A 38 7.01 20.53 -5.84
C ASN A 38 7.76 19.32 -5.24
N ILE A 39 9.09 19.35 -5.29
CA ILE A 39 9.95 18.22 -4.85
C ILE A 39 9.83 17.90 -3.36
N GLU A 40 9.70 18.94 -2.53
CA GLU A 40 9.54 18.76 -1.09
C GLU A 40 8.25 18.00 -0.77
N ALA A 41 7.13 18.43 -1.36
CA ALA A 41 5.83 17.79 -1.20
C ALA A 41 5.81 16.36 -1.77
N PHE A 42 6.46 16.12 -2.92
CA PHE A 42 6.65 14.77 -3.46
C PHE A 42 7.37 13.86 -2.47
N THR A 43 8.49 14.32 -1.91
CA THR A 43 9.32 13.53 -0.98
C THR A 43 8.57 13.21 0.30
N GLN A 44 7.84 14.19 0.83
CA GLN A 44 6.96 14.00 1.98
C GLN A 44 5.90 12.94 1.69
N LYS A 45 5.16 13.07 0.58
CA LYS A 45 4.07 12.17 0.22
C LYS A 45 4.53 10.75 -0.07
N ILE A 46 5.70 10.57 -0.68
CA ILE A 46 6.31 9.23 -0.84
C ILE A 46 6.70 8.62 0.50
N THR A 47 7.17 9.44 1.46
CA THR A 47 7.49 8.96 2.80
C THR A 47 6.24 8.51 3.53
N GLU A 48 5.17 9.32 3.50
CA GLU A 48 3.84 8.95 4.02
C GLU A 48 3.33 7.64 3.40
N ALA A 49 3.43 7.50 2.07
CA ALA A 49 3.03 6.28 1.37
C ALA A 49 3.83 5.05 1.83
N LYS A 50 5.15 5.21 2.02
CA LYS A 50 6.03 4.15 2.52
C LYS A 50 5.74 3.76 3.98
N ASP A 51 5.27 4.68 4.79
CA ASP A 51 4.92 4.37 6.18
C ASP A 51 3.56 3.67 6.28
N GLU A 52 2.58 4.10 5.50
CA GLU A 52 1.27 3.42 5.40
C GLU A 52 1.41 2.00 4.84
N ILE A 53 2.21 1.78 3.78
CA ILE A 53 2.38 0.44 3.21
C ILE A 53 3.08 -0.51 4.20
N LYS A 54 3.98 -0.01 5.06
CA LYS A 54 4.57 -0.81 6.14
C LYS A 54 3.51 -1.26 7.15
N LEU A 55 2.51 -0.44 7.45
CA LEU A 55 1.40 -0.82 8.32
C LEU A 55 0.55 -1.92 7.67
N ALA A 56 0.25 -1.79 6.37
CA ALA A 56 -0.43 -2.83 5.61
C ALA A 56 0.33 -4.17 5.62
N HIS A 57 1.65 -4.13 5.39
CA HIS A 57 2.52 -5.31 5.45
C HIS A 57 2.56 -5.96 6.83
N ARG A 58 2.53 -5.16 7.92
CA ARG A 58 2.45 -5.71 9.28
C ARG A 58 1.13 -6.45 9.51
N ALA A 59 0.01 -5.83 9.14
CA ALA A 59 -1.31 -6.47 9.25
C ALA A 59 -1.37 -7.77 8.44
N HIS A 60 -0.86 -7.75 7.20
CA HIS A 60 -0.76 -8.94 6.36
C HIS A 60 0.13 -10.04 6.97
N ALA A 61 1.30 -9.69 7.52
CA ALA A 61 2.18 -10.65 8.18
C ALA A 61 1.54 -11.29 9.42
N GLU A 62 0.79 -10.52 10.21
CA GLU A 62 0.03 -11.03 11.35
C GLU A 62 -1.08 -11.97 10.91
N LEU A 63 -1.81 -11.62 9.85
CA LEU A 63 -2.85 -12.47 9.27
C LEU A 63 -2.30 -13.80 8.76
N LEU A 64 -1.19 -13.78 8.00
CA LEU A 64 -0.50 -14.99 7.54
C LEU A 64 -0.10 -15.90 8.70
N ARG A 65 0.42 -15.33 9.80
CA ARG A 65 0.79 -16.11 10.99
C ARG A 65 -0.42 -16.80 11.61
N LYS A 66 -1.54 -16.07 11.79
CA LYS A 66 -2.80 -16.62 12.32
C LYS A 66 -3.31 -17.77 11.45
N LEU A 67 -3.40 -17.56 10.13
CA LEU A 67 -3.88 -18.57 9.18
C LEU A 67 -2.99 -19.81 9.13
N SER A 68 -1.67 -19.63 9.22
CA SER A 68 -0.70 -20.74 9.23
C SER A 68 -0.71 -21.53 10.53
N SER A 69 -0.88 -20.89 11.70
CA SER A 69 -0.89 -21.60 12.99
C SER A 69 -2.15 -22.43 13.20
N GLU A 70 -3.27 -22.01 12.62
CA GLU A 70 -4.58 -22.63 12.88
C GLU A 70 -4.96 -23.70 11.84
N ASN A 71 -4.08 -23.99 10.86
CA ASN A 71 -4.37 -24.89 9.73
C ASN A 71 -5.68 -24.50 8.98
N ARG A 72 -5.91 -23.18 8.90
CA ARG A 72 -7.15 -22.51 8.46
C ARG A 72 -7.13 -22.01 7.02
N MET A 73 -6.11 -22.32 6.24
CA MET A 73 -6.07 -22.02 4.78
C MET A 73 -7.21 -22.68 3.97
N ARG A 74 -8.14 -23.41 4.59
CA ARG A 74 -9.21 -24.14 3.92
C ARG A 74 -10.39 -23.27 3.48
N GLU A 75 -10.52 -22.05 3.99
CA GLU A 75 -11.58 -21.10 3.63
C GLU A 75 -10.94 -19.81 3.12
N VAL A 76 -10.77 -19.70 1.80
CA VAL A 76 -10.35 -18.44 1.16
C VAL A 76 -11.60 -17.57 0.97
N ASP A 77 -11.65 -16.45 1.69
CA ASP A 77 -12.71 -15.46 1.56
C ASP A 77 -12.37 -14.42 0.46
N LEU A 78 -13.40 -13.96 -0.26
CA LEU A 78 -13.28 -12.94 -1.31
C LEU A 78 -12.72 -11.62 -0.79
N LEU A 79 -13.05 -11.24 0.46
CA LEU A 79 -12.53 -10.02 1.09
C LEU A 79 -11.02 -10.11 1.32
N LEU A 80 -10.51 -11.28 1.73
CA LEU A 80 -9.08 -11.52 1.87
C LEU A 80 -8.37 -11.42 0.51
N VAL A 81 -8.90 -12.07 -0.53
CA VAL A 81 -8.36 -11.95 -1.90
C VAL A 81 -8.33 -10.50 -2.37
N HIS A 82 -9.37 -9.72 -2.03
CA HIS A 82 -9.42 -8.31 -2.34
C HIS A 82 -8.35 -7.50 -1.58
N ALA A 83 -8.14 -7.79 -0.29
CA ALA A 83 -7.11 -7.17 0.53
C ALA A 83 -5.69 -7.43 -0.01
N GLU A 84 -5.39 -8.69 -0.37
CA GLU A 84 -4.12 -9.06 -1.02
C GLU A 84 -3.91 -8.32 -2.34
N GLY A 85 -4.96 -8.19 -3.15
CA GLY A 85 -4.92 -7.42 -4.40
C GLY A 85 -4.63 -5.94 -4.17
N HIS A 86 -5.22 -5.35 -3.12
CA HIS A 86 -4.90 -3.98 -2.70
C HIS A 86 -3.43 -3.84 -2.31
N LEU A 87 -2.91 -4.72 -1.44
CA LEU A 87 -1.53 -4.67 -0.98
C LEU A 87 -0.55 -4.75 -2.15
N SER A 88 -0.68 -5.79 -2.99
CA SER A 88 0.24 -6.03 -4.11
C SER A 88 0.17 -4.93 -5.17
N SER A 89 -1.03 -4.47 -5.55
CA SER A 89 -1.16 -3.38 -6.52
C SER A 89 -0.61 -2.05 -5.99
N THR A 90 -0.72 -1.80 -4.68
CA THR A 90 -0.18 -0.60 -4.06
C THR A 90 1.35 -0.65 -3.94
N ASP A 91 1.95 -1.80 -3.59
CA ASP A 91 3.41 -1.95 -3.56
C ASP A 91 4.04 -1.53 -4.89
N ILE A 92 3.49 -2.05 -5.99
CA ILE A 92 3.93 -1.71 -7.35
C ILE A 92 3.70 -0.22 -7.63
N ALA A 93 2.55 0.34 -7.25
CA ALA A 93 2.24 1.75 -7.49
C ALA A 93 3.20 2.70 -6.75
N VAL A 94 3.47 2.44 -5.47
CA VAL A 94 4.40 3.25 -4.65
C VAL A 94 5.79 3.22 -5.26
N GLU A 95 6.28 2.04 -5.64
CA GLU A 95 7.60 1.88 -6.24
C GLU A 95 7.70 2.58 -7.60
N MET A 96 6.74 2.32 -8.49
CA MET A 96 6.72 2.92 -9.82
C MET A 96 6.61 4.44 -9.76
N ILE A 97 5.82 5.00 -8.85
CA ILE A 97 5.69 6.45 -8.71
C ILE A 97 6.99 7.07 -8.19
N ARG A 98 7.71 6.40 -7.30
CA ARG A 98 9.03 6.84 -6.86
C ARG A 98 9.98 6.96 -8.04
N GLU A 99 10.10 5.90 -8.84
CA GLU A 99 10.95 5.87 -10.05
C GLU A 99 10.53 6.95 -11.07
N LEU A 100 9.22 7.14 -11.28
CA LEU A 100 8.72 8.23 -12.12
C LEU A 100 9.13 9.61 -11.59
N GLY A 101 9.11 9.81 -10.27
CA GLY A 101 9.54 11.06 -9.65
C GLY A 101 11.03 11.33 -9.84
N GLU A 102 11.87 10.31 -9.85
CA GLU A 102 13.30 10.42 -10.20
C GLU A 102 13.48 10.82 -11.67
N ILE A 103 12.70 10.24 -12.57
CA ILE A 103 12.69 10.61 -14.00
C ILE A 103 12.27 12.08 -14.19
N TYR A 104 11.24 12.55 -13.48
CA TYR A 104 10.82 13.96 -13.54
C TYR A 104 11.91 14.91 -13.05
N GLN A 105 12.58 14.57 -11.95
CA GLN A 105 13.70 15.34 -11.41
C GLN A 105 14.86 15.42 -12.42
N TRP A 106 15.25 14.29 -13.01
CA TRP A 106 16.28 14.25 -14.05
C TRP A 106 15.89 15.06 -15.29
N LYS A 107 14.64 14.97 -15.74
CA LYS A 107 14.14 15.77 -16.86
C LYS A 107 14.33 17.27 -16.61
N TRP A 108 14.09 17.73 -15.39
CA TRP A 108 14.26 19.15 -15.07
C TRP A 108 15.72 19.56 -14.91
N SER A 109 16.61 18.68 -14.46
CA SER A 109 18.04 18.99 -14.46
C SER A 109 18.56 19.25 -15.87
N LEU A 110 18.05 18.54 -16.87
CA LEU A 110 18.37 18.77 -18.29
C LEU A 110 17.72 20.03 -18.89
N SER A 111 16.62 20.51 -18.32
CA SER A 111 15.90 21.70 -18.83
C SER A 111 16.47 23.01 -18.28
N ASN A 112 17.36 22.92 -17.28
CA ASN A 112 18.00 24.04 -16.62
C ASN A 112 19.48 24.22 -17.05
N GLU A 113 19.93 23.44 -18.04
CA GLU A 113 21.20 23.62 -18.79
C GLU A 113 20.93 24.30 -20.13
#